data_AF-A0A957VIB4-F1
#
_entry.id   AF-A0A957VIB4-F1
#
_cell.length_a   1.000
_cell.length_b   1.000
_cell.length_c   1.000
_cell.angle_alpha   90.00
_cell.angle_beta   90.00
_cell.angle_gamma   90.00
#
_symmetry.space_group_name_H-M   'P 1'
#
loop_
_entity.id
_entity.type
_entity.pdbx_description
1 polymer ?
#
loop_
_entity_poly.entity_id
_entity_poly.type
_entity_poly.pdbx_seq_one_letter_code
_entity_poly.pdbx_strand_id
1 'polypeptide(L)'
;PERLGQNTAGRFELYFEGSDVGLAHDAEDIDALQLLPDEDLLISTIGTVFAPGVMGKDEDLLRFTPATLGVDTAGRWTLYADGSDIGLGDERAEDTSALTVSEDGSVLYLGTRSGFTAQGLTGTGADVLACTPGTLGAQTACALSLFWRGSDAQFTGQTIDGLDLLPAGSGLLARIDDTASDDPLLDTFDDVEDEDLGDDFLDYLPLIMRKNN
;
A
#
# COMPACT_ATOMS: atom_id res chain seq x y z
N PRO A 1 4.13 19.94 1.35
CA PRO A 1 3.64 20.57 2.61
C PRO A 1 4.39 21.89 2.84
N GLU A 2 3.72 22.88 3.44
CA GLU A 2 4.29 24.20 3.75
C GLU A 2 4.57 24.36 5.25
N ARG A 3 3.90 23.58 6.10
CA ARG A 3 4.18 23.46 7.55
C ARG A 3 3.71 22.10 8.06
N LEU A 4 4.51 21.45 8.90
CA LEU A 4 4.15 20.24 9.64
C LEU A 4 3.83 20.58 11.11
N GLY A 5 3.19 19.66 11.84
CA GLY A 5 2.84 19.80 13.26
C GLY A 5 1.35 19.60 13.51
N GLN A 6 0.86 20.04 14.68
CA GLN A 6 -0.56 19.93 15.06
C GLN A 6 -1.51 20.49 13.99
N ASN A 7 -1.08 21.56 13.30
CA ASN A 7 -1.77 22.10 12.15
C ASN A 7 -0.85 22.01 10.92
N THR A 8 -0.98 20.90 10.19
CA THR A 8 -0.33 20.71 8.90
C THR A 8 -0.95 21.67 7.89
N ALA A 9 -0.12 22.39 7.14
CA ALA A 9 -0.54 23.32 6.09
C ALA A 9 0.17 23.02 4.78
N GLY A 10 -0.51 23.29 3.67
CA GLY A 10 -0.03 23.10 2.31
C GLY A 10 -1.20 23.08 1.34
N ARG A 11 -0.90 22.78 0.08
CA ARG A 11 -1.90 22.54 -0.95
C ARG A 11 -1.72 21.13 -1.51
N PHE A 12 -2.83 20.50 -1.84
CA PHE A 12 -2.82 19.30 -2.67
C PHE A 12 -2.82 19.72 -4.14
N GLU A 13 -2.09 18.97 -4.94
CA GLU A 13 -2.12 19.07 -6.40
C GLU A 13 -2.31 17.67 -6.97
N LEU A 14 -2.94 17.60 -8.15
CA LEU A 14 -3.04 16.37 -8.89
C LEU A 14 -1.63 15.95 -9.32
N TYR A 15 -1.22 14.75 -8.95
CA TYR A 15 0.11 14.22 -9.28
C TYR A 15 0.09 13.38 -10.55
N PHE A 16 -0.96 12.57 -10.74
CA PHE A 16 -1.09 11.66 -11.88
C PHE A 16 -2.56 11.66 -12.33
N GLU A 17 -2.77 11.83 -13.63
CA GLU A 17 -4.08 11.75 -14.28
C GLU A 17 -4.13 10.50 -15.17
N GLY A 18 -4.79 9.44 -14.69
CA GLY A 18 -4.82 8.14 -15.37
C GLY A 18 -5.51 8.17 -16.73
N SER A 19 -6.52 9.03 -16.88
CA SER A 19 -7.31 9.11 -18.11
C SER A 19 -6.50 9.60 -19.32
N ASP A 20 -5.52 10.49 -19.10
CA ASP A 20 -4.61 10.98 -20.15
C ASP A 20 -3.69 9.88 -20.69
N VAL A 21 -3.45 8.85 -19.89
CA VAL A 21 -2.57 7.72 -20.22
C VAL A 21 -3.32 6.40 -20.38
N GLY A 22 -4.63 6.49 -20.59
CA GLY A 22 -5.47 5.39 -21.05
C GLY A 22 -6.11 4.52 -19.98
N LEU A 23 -6.15 4.97 -18.71
CA LEU A 23 -7.03 4.41 -17.68
C LEU A 23 -8.38 5.15 -17.77
N ALA A 24 -9.26 4.70 -18.65
CA ALA A 24 -10.49 5.41 -19.05
C ALA A 24 -11.78 4.61 -18.79
N HIS A 25 -11.67 3.42 -18.22
CA HIS A 25 -12.79 2.52 -17.95
C HIS A 25 -12.95 2.24 -16.46
N ASP A 26 -14.18 1.92 -16.03
CA ASP A 26 -14.50 1.68 -14.61
C ASP A 26 -13.64 0.57 -13.97
N ALA A 27 -13.18 -0.42 -14.76
CA ALA A 27 -12.32 -1.51 -14.27
C ALA A 27 -10.86 -1.09 -14.09
N GLU A 28 -10.49 0.12 -14.50
CA GLU A 28 -9.12 0.65 -14.51
C GLU A 28 -8.88 1.64 -13.36
N ASP A 29 -9.81 1.72 -12.40
CA ASP A 29 -9.64 2.46 -11.17
C ASP A 29 -8.44 1.89 -10.40
N ILE A 30 -7.53 2.78 -9.97
CA ILE A 30 -6.33 2.42 -9.22
C ILE A 30 -6.71 2.03 -7.79
N ASP A 31 -6.26 0.87 -7.34
CA ASP A 31 -6.49 0.36 -6.00
C ASP A 31 -5.20 0.00 -5.23
N ALA A 32 -4.06 -0.04 -5.92
CA ALA A 32 -2.75 -0.03 -5.29
C ALA A 32 -1.77 0.85 -6.08
N LEU A 33 -0.96 1.63 -5.36
CA LEU A 33 -0.03 2.59 -5.94
C LEU A 33 1.24 2.70 -5.09
N GLN A 34 2.41 2.70 -5.74
CA GLN A 34 3.67 3.10 -5.11
C GLN A 34 4.48 3.98 -6.05
N LEU A 35 5.07 5.05 -5.49
CA LEU A 35 6.13 5.82 -6.14
C LEU A 35 7.49 5.14 -5.87
N LEU A 36 8.18 4.77 -6.94
CA LEU A 36 9.50 4.16 -6.88
C LEU A 36 10.62 5.22 -6.73
N PRO A 37 11.82 4.83 -6.26
CA PRO A 37 12.97 5.73 -6.15
C PRO A 37 13.43 6.35 -7.48
N ASP A 38 13.11 5.72 -8.60
CA ASP A 38 13.39 6.23 -9.95
C ASP A 38 12.26 7.09 -10.54
N GLU A 39 11.32 7.53 -9.69
CA GLU A 39 10.17 8.37 -10.00
C GLU A 39 9.08 7.71 -10.86
N ASP A 40 9.22 6.42 -11.16
CA ASP A 40 8.17 5.63 -11.80
C ASP A 40 7.06 5.26 -10.80
N LEU A 41 5.88 4.92 -11.32
CA LEU A 41 4.75 4.46 -10.52
C LEU A 41 4.53 2.97 -10.75
N LEU A 42 4.38 2.20 -9.67
CA LEU A 42 3.77 0.87 -9.71
C LEU A 42 2.29 1.00 -9.37
N ILE A 43 1.45 0.40 -10.21
CA ILE A 43 0.00 0.56 -10.18
C ILE A 43 -0.64 -0.82 -10.35
N SER A 44 -1.62 -1.12 -9.50
CA SER A 44 -2.67 -2.12 -9.75
C SER A 44 -3.99 -1.41 -10.05
N THR A 45 -4.91 -2.12 -10.67
CA THR A 45 -6.28 -1.65 -10.91
C THR A 45 -7.28 -2.69 -10.44
N ILE A 46 -8.50 -2.28 -10.07
CA ILE A 46 -9.56 -3.18 -9.55
C ILE A 46 -10.03 -4.29 -10.50
N GLY A 47 -9.53 -4.30 -11.73
CA GLY A 47 -10.00 -5.15 -12.82
C GLY A 47 -9.01 -5.18 -13.98
N THR A 48 -9.50 -5.65 -15.14
CA THR A 48 -8.69 -5.71 -16.35
C THR A 48 -8.40 -4.32 -16.91
N VAL A 49 -7.14 -4.07 -17.20
CA VAL A 49 -6.61 -2.81 -17.74
C VAL A 49 -6.11 -2.95 -19.17
N PHE A 50 -6.45 -1.97 -20.01
CA PHE A 50 -6.09 -1.88 -21.42
C PHE A 50 -5.38 -0.55 -21.73
N ALA A 51 -4.27 -0.29 -21.06
CA ALA A 51 -3.47 0.90 -21.29
C ALA A 51 -2.61 0.80 -22.58
N PRO A 52 -2.15 1.94 -23.16
CA PRO A 52 -1.38 1.92 -24.40
C PRO A 52 -0.12 1.03 -24.32
N GLY A 53 -0.14 -0.07 -25.07
CA GLY A 53 1.00 -0.99 -25.19
C GLY A 53 1.10 -2.06 -24.11
N VAL A 54 0.15 -2.12 -23.17
CA VAL A 54 0.11 -3.16 -22.12
C VAL A 54 -1.32 -3.63 -21.88
N MET A 55 -1.46 -4.88 -21.44
CA MET A 55 -2.71 -5.39 -20.85
C MET A 55 -2.33 -6.05 -19.53
N GLY A 56 -3.23 -5.96 -18.55
CA GLY A 56 -3.10 -6.60 -17.26
C GLY A 56 -4.48 -6.90 -16.67
N LYS A 57 -4.50 -7.67 -15.60
CA LYS A 57 -5.67 -7.98 -14.78
C LYS A 57 -5.56 -7.39 -13.38
N ASP A 58 -6.56 -7.68 -12.55
CA ASP A 58 -6.69 -7.21 -11.16
C ASP A 58 -5.55 -7.66 -10.24
N GLU A 59 -4.89 -8.78 -10.53
CA GLU A 59 -3.75 -9.26 -9.77
C GLU A 59 -2.39 -8.72 -10.27
N ASP A 60 -2.35 -8.03 -11.41
CA ASP A 60 -1.12 -7.63 -12.08
C ASP A 60 -0.62 -6.27 -11.62
N LEU A 61 0.70 -6.10 -11.63
CA LEU A 61 1.34 -4.80 -11.40
C LEU A 61 1.83 -4.21 -12.71
N LEU A 62 1.34 -3.02 -13.03
CA LEU A 62 1.83 -2.19 -14.11
C LEU A 62 2.86 -1.19 -13.61
N ARG A 63 3.86 -0.90 -14.44
CA ARG A 63 4.81 0.20 -14.22
C ARG A 63 4.57 1.30 -15.23
N PHE A 64 4.32 2.51 -14.73
CA PHE A 64 4.24 3.73 -15.51
C PHE A 64 5.52 4.54 -15.37
N THR A 65 6.18 4.79 -16.49
CA THR A 65 7.33 5.70 -16.58
C THR A 65 6.83 7.07 -17.08
N PRO A 66 6.77 8.10 -16.21
CA PRO A 66 6.29 9.41 -16.59
C PRO A 66 7.25 10.14 -17.53
N ALA A 67 6.68 10.79 -18.54
CA ALA A 67 7.32 11.88 -19.29
C ALA A 67 6.86 13.24 -18.75
N THR A 68 5.60 13.35 -18.35
CA THR A 68 5.00 14.47 -17.61
C THR A 68 3.99 13.95 -16.59
N LEU A 69 3.86 14.67 -15.47
CA LEU A 69 2.92 14.40 -14.39
C LEU A 69 1.98 15.60 -14.21
N GLY A 70 0.89 15.41 -13.47
CA GLY A 70 -0.14 16.42 -13.23
C GLY A 70 -1.33 16.31 -14.19
N VAL A 71 -1.97 17.45 -14.49
CA VAL A 71 -3.20 17.48 -15.32
C VAL A 71 -2.97 17.15 -16.80
N ASP A 72 -1.72 17.20 -17.27
CA ASP A 72 -1.33 16.78 -18.62
C ASP A 72 -0.36 15.60 -18.50
N THR A 73 -0.82 14.50 -17.91
CA THR A 73 0.03 13.33 -17.64
C THR A 73 0.37 12.63 -18.96
N ALA A 74 1.64 12.31 -19.17
CA ALA A 74 2.09 11.56 -20.34
C ALA A 74 3.21 10.61 -19.94
N GLY A 75 3.34 9.47 -20.60
CA GLY A 75 4.36 8.49 -20.28
C GLY A 75 4.17 7.19 -21.02
N ARG A 76 4.74 6.11 -20.47
CA ARG A 76 4.68 4.78 -21.05
C ARG A 76 4.39 3.75 -19.98
N TRP A 77 3.65 2.72 -20.40
CA TRP A 77 3.34 1.57 -19.57
C TRP A 77 4.20 0.37 -19.91
N THR A 78 4.48 -0.44 -18.90
CA THR A 78 5.03 -1.79 -19.02
C THR A 78 4.37 -2.70 -17.99
N LEU A 79 4.27 -3.99 -18.28
CA LEU A 79 3.87 -4.99 -17.28
C LEU A 79 5.08 -5.23 -16.37
N TYR A 80 4.92 -4.96 -15.08
CA TYR A 80 5.99 -5.09 -14.09
C TYR A 80 5.99 -6.48 -13.45
N ALA A 81 4.81 -6.98 -13.09
CA ALA A 81 4.64 -8.35 -12.62
C ALA A 81 3.26 -8.87 -13.05
N ASP A 82 3.26 -9.99 -13.75
CA ASP A 82 2.09 -10.85 -13.94
C ASP A 82 1.81 -11.63 -12.63
N GLY A 83 0.66 -11.38 -11.99
CA GLY A 83 0.23 -12.02 -10.74
C GLY A 83 -0.29 -13.44 -10.94
N SER A 84 -0.88 -13.72 -12.11
CA SER A 84 -1.33 -15.05 -12.52
C SER A 84 -0.18 -16.05 -12.50
N ASP A 85 1.02 -15.66 -12.94
CA ASP A 85 2.20 -16.52 -12.96
C ASP A 85 2.70 -16.96 -11.57
N ILE A 86 2.33 -16.22 -10.51
CA ILE A 86 2.66 -16.58 -9.11
C ILE A 86 1.48 -17.19 -8.36
N GLY A 87 0.36 -17.42 -9.04
CA GLY A 87 -0.84 -18.08 -8.51
C GLY A 87 -1.82 -17.13 -7.81
N LEU A 88 -1.82 -15.85 -8.18
CA LEU A 88 -2.90 -14.91 -7.84
C LEU A 88 -3.92 -14.85 -9.00
N GLY A 89 -5.17 -14.46 -8.75
CA GLY A 89 -6.19 -14.27 -9.80
C GLY A 89 -6.98 -15.51 -10.25
N ASP A 90 -6.78 -16.68 -9.62
CA ASP A 90 -7.56 -17.90 -9.91
C ASP A 90 -8.97 -17.88 -9.28
N GLU A 91 -9.16 -17.10 -8.22
CA GLU A 91 -10.45 -16.73 -7.64
C GLU A 91 -10.71 -15.24 -7.94
N ARG A 92 -11.98 -14.85 -8.17
CA ARG A 92 -12.41 -13.43 -8.39
C ARG A 92 -12.15 -12.49 -7.19
N ALA A 93 -11.31 -12.92 -6.28
CA ALA A 93 -11.18 -12.46 -4.92
C ALA A 93 -9.71 -12.12 -4.59
N GLU A 94 -8.77 -12.47 -5.47
CA GLU A 94 -7.32 -12.29 -5.30
C GLU A 94 -6.80 -11.12 -6.13
N ASP A 95 -7.52 -10.02 -6.00
CA ASP A 95 -7.22 -8.69 -6.56
C ASP A 95 -6.17 -8.00 -5.69
N THR A 96 -5.14 -7.38 -6.29
CA THR A 96 -4.06 -6.75 -5.52
C THR A 96 -4.52 -5.40 -4.96
N SER A 97 -4.86 -5.37 -3.68
CA SER A 97 -5.43 -4.18 -3.01
C SER A 97 -4.41 -3.33 -2.25
N ALA A 98 -3.17 -3.80 -2.14
CA ALA A 98 -2.09 -3.02 -1.57
C ALA A 98 -0.74 -3.52 -2.10
N LEU A 99 0.18 -2.60 -2.35
CA LEU A 99 1.53 -2.95 -2.80
C LEU A 99 2.57 -2.04 -2.17
N THR A 100 3.72 -2.61 -1.85
CA THR A 100 4.96 -1.85 -1.63
C THR A 100 6.17 -2.70 -1.97
N VAL A 101 7.25 -2.08 -2.41
CA VAL A 101 8.52 -2.69 -2.76
C VAL A 101 9.58 -2.23 -1.77
N SER A 102 10.44 -3.15 -1.32
CA SER A 102 11.58 -2.79 -0.49
C SER A 102 12.46 -1.75 -1.18
N GLU A 103 13.14 -0.92 -0.39
CA GLU A 103 13.97 0.19 -0.91
C GLU A 103 15.02 -0.27 -1.93
N ASP A 104 15.56 -1.47 -1.77
CA ASP A 104 16.53 -2.08 -2.68
C ASP A 104 15.90 -2.81 -3.88
N GLY A 105 14.57 -2.82 -4.00
CA GLY A 105 13.84 -3.51 -5.05
C GLY A 105 13.81 -5.04 -4.94
N SER A 106 14.35 -5.61 -3.86
CA SER A 106 14.56 -7.07 -3.74
C SER A 106 13.31 -7.86 -3.36
N VAL A 107 12.31 -7.22 -2.75
CA VAL A 107 11.06 -7.87 -2.32
C VAL A 107 9.86 -7.01 -2.66
N LEU A 108 8.86 -7.64 -3.29
CA LEU A 108 7.51 -7.08 -3.46
C LEU A 108 6.64 -7.58 -2.31
N TYR A 109 5.94 -6.66 -1.64
CA TYR A 109 4.97 -6.98 -0.60
C TYR A 109 3.58 -6.63 -1.12
N LEU A 110 2.68 -7.61 -1.05
CA LEU A 110 1.36 -7.55 -1.64
C LEU A 110 0.30 -7.84 -0.59
N GLY A 111 -0.74 -7.03 -0.56
CA GLY A 111 -2.03 -7.34 0.06
C GLY A 111 -3.03 -7.74 -1.03
N THR A 112 -3.94 -8.64 -0.71
CA THR A 112 -5.03 -9.04 -1.61
C THR A 112 -6.37 -8.61 -1.03
N ARG A 113 -7.34 -8.32 -1.91
CA ARG A 113 -8.67 -7.86 -1.51
C ARG A 113 -9.41 -8.87 -0.64
N SER A 114 -9.15 -10.16 -0.84
CA SER A 114 -9.68 -11.23 0.00
C SER A 114 -8.62 -12.30 0.27
N GLY A 115 -9.02 -13.51 0.66
CA GLY A 115 -8.08 -14.61 0.85
C GLY A 115 -7.40 -15.01 -0.45
N PHE A 116 -6.21 -15.59 -0.31
CA PHE A 116 -5.39 -16.03 -1.43
C PHE A 116 -4.86 -17.45 -1.22
N THR A 117 -4.68 -18.18 -2.32
CA THR A 117 -3.89 -19.43 -2.34
C THR A 117 -2.84 -19.41 -3.44
N ALA A 118 -1.58 -19.16 -3.09
CA ALA A 118 -0.49 -19.00 -4.05
C ALA A 118 0.71 -19.86 -3.67
N GLN A 119 1.19 -20.70 -4.61
CA GLN A 119 2.31 -21.64 -4.38
C GLN A 119 2.20 -22.49 -3.10
N GLY A 120 0.98 -22.87 -2.70
CA GLY A 120 0.71 -23.65 -1.48
C GLY A 120 0.69 -22.84 -0.18
N LEU A 121 0.88 -21.52 -0.25
CA LEU A 121 0.58 -20.60 0.85
C LEU A 121 -0.89 -20.23 0.82
N THR A 122 -1.47 -20.05 2.00
CA THR A 122 -2.85 -19.58 2.15
C THR A 122 -2.89 -18.40 3.10
N GLY A 123 -3.62 -17.35 2.74
CA GLY A 123 -3.83 -16.17 3.57
C GLY A 123 -5.23 -15.58 3.41
N THR A 124 -5.49 -14.52 4.16
CA THR A 124 -6.70 -13.70 4.13
C THR A 124 -6.38 -12.33 3.55
N GLY A 125 -7.39 -11.50 3.27
CA GLY A 125 -7.15 -10.12 2.81
C GLY A 125 -6.51 -9.22 3.86
N ALA A 126 -6.40 -9.69 5.12
CA ALA A 126 -5.67 -9.04 6.20
C ALA A 126 -4.21 -9.49 6.29
N ASP A 127 -3.71 -10.32 5.38
CA ASP A 127 -2.32 -10.81 5.42
C ASP A 127 -1.46 -10.14 4.34
N VAL A 128 -0.14 -10.11 4.54
CA VAL A 128 0.82 -9.59 3.55
C VAL A 128 1.69 -10.72 3.03
N LEU A 129 1.68 -10.88 1.71
CA LEU A 129 2.53 -11.80 0.97
C LEU A 129 3.83 -11.09 0.59
N ALA A 130 4.98 -11.75 0.76
CA ALA A 130 6.25 -11.32 0.18
C ALA A 130 6.59 -12.18 -1.04
N CYS A 131 6.80 -11.55 -2.18
CA CYS A 131 7.46 -12.12 -3.37
C CYS A 131 8.92 -11.67 -3.38
N THR A 132 9.85 -12.62 -3.30
CA THR A 132 11.26 -12.38 -3.70
C THR A 132 11.40 -12.73 -5.18
N PRO A 133 11.56 -11.74 -6.09
CA PRO A 133 11.54 -12.01 -7.52
C PRO A 133 12.77 -12.78 -8.00
N GLY A 134 12.54 -13.83 -8.78
CA GLY A 134 13.55 -14.42 -9.68
C GLY A 134 13.47 -13.80 -11.08
N THR A 135 12.26 -13.60 -11.60
CA THR A 135 11.97 -12.85 -12.82
C THR A 135 10.73 -11.98 -12.63
N LEU A 136 10.71 -10.84 -13.32
CA LEU A 136 9.60 -9.89 -13.37
C LEU A 136 9.17 -9.68 -14.83
N GLY A 137 8.01 -9.09 -15.05
CA GLY A 137 7.38 -8.88 -16.35
C GLY A 137 6.27 -9.90 -16.64
N ALA A 138 6.03 -10.21 -17.92
CA ALA A 138 4.99 -11.15 -18.36
C ALA A 138 5.29 -12.63 -18.10
N GLN A 139 6.43 -12.93 -17.46
CA GLN A 139 6.83 -14.26 -17.03
C GLN A 139 7.37 -14.13 -15.61
N THR A 140 6.48 -13.78 -14.68
CA THR A 140 6.87 -13.53 -13.30
C THR A 140 7.23 -14.85 -12.63
N ALA A 141 8.32 -14.86 -11.88
CA ALA A 141 8.62 -15.96 -10.98
C ALA A 141 9.08 -15.36 -9.67
N CYS A 142 8.40 -15.73 -8.59
CA CYS A 142 8.72 -15.31 -7.23
C CYS A 142 8.91 -16.53 -6.33
N ALA A 143 9.84 -16.43 -5.39
CA ALA A 143 9.76 -17.22 -4.17
C ALA A 143 8.82 -16.52 -3.19
N LEU A 144 7.66 -17.15 -2.92
CA LEU A 144 6.65 -16.57 -2.05
C LEU A 144 6.86 -16.95 -0.58
N SER A 145 6.52 -16.03 0.33
CA SER A 145 6.45 -16.27 1.77
C SER A 145 5.38 -15.39 2.42
N LEU A 146 4.84 -15.82 3.56
CA LEU A 146 3.96 -14.96 4.36
C LEU A 146 4.82 -13.98 5.15
N PHE A 147 4.74 -12.69 4.84
CA PHE A 147 5.50 -11.66 5.54
C PHE A 147 4.85 -11.27 6.86
N TRP A 148 3.53 -11.06 6.82
CA TRP A 148 2.77 -10.62 7.98
C TRP A 148 1.38 -11.25 8.01
N ARG A 149 0.89 -11.53 9.22
CA ARG A 149 -0.39 -12.16 9.46
C ARG A 149 -1.30 -11.23 10.27
N GLY A 150 -2.41 -10.81 9.67
CA GLY A 150 -3.32 -9.86 10.29
C GLY A 150 -4.10 -10.43 11.46
N SER A 151 -4.39 -11.73 11.45
CA SER A 151 -5.08 -12.38 12.58
C SER A 151 -4.29 -12.27 13.88
N ASP A 152 -2.95 -12.30 13.80
CA ASP A 152 -2.07 -12.26 14.97
C ASP A 152 -2.05 -10.84 15.58
N ALA A 153 -2.35 -9.84 14.76
CA ALA A 153 -2.53 -8.45 15.15
C ALA A 153 -4.01 -8.04 15.29
N GLN A 154 -4.94 -9.00 15.39
CA GLN A 154 -6.38 -8.79 15.62
C GLN A 154 -7.16 -8.11 14.47
N PHE A 155 -6.66 -8.22 13.23
CA PHE A 155 -7.33 -7.73 12.02
C PHE A 155 -8.14 -8.81 11.27
N THR A 156 -8.58 -9.85 11.98
CA THR A 156 -9.40 -10.91 11.39
C THR A 156 -10.66 -10.34 10.71
N GLY A 157 -10.86 -10.71 9.44
CA GLY A 157 -12.01 -10.27 8.64
C GLY A 157 -11.87 -8.85 8.07
N GLN A 158 -10.70 -8.22 8.20
CA GLN A 158 -10.38 -6.97 7.52
C GLN A 158 -9.66 -7.24 6.19
N THR A 159 -9.46 -6.17 5.41
CA THR A 159 -8.69 -6.17 4.17
C THR A 159 -7.72 -4.99 4.21
N ILE A 160 -6.49 -5.20 3.72
CA ILE A 160 -5.48 -4.15 3.57
C ILE A 160 -5.77 -3.38 2.27
N ASP A 161 -6.02 -2.08 2.37
CA ASP A 161 -6.27 -1.16 1.24
C ASP A 161 -5.13 -0.14 1.02
N GLY A 162 -4.01 -0.34 1.71
CA GLY A 162 -2.82 0.49 1.62
C GLY A 162 -1.67 -0.13 2.40
N LEU A 163 -0.47 -0.10 1.81
CA LEU A 163 0.73 -0.66 2.40
C LEU A 163 1.91 0.25 2.04
N ASP A 164 2.73 0.58 3.03
CA ASP A 164 3.97 1.31 2.81
C ASP A 164 5.06 0.77 3.74
N LEU A 165 6.29 0.69 3.23
CA LEU A 165 7.46 0.30 4.00
C LEU A 165 8.35 1.51 4.20
N LEU A 166 8.53 1.86 5.46
CA LEU A 166 9.47 2.90 5.83
C LEU A 166 10.90 2.33 5.75
N PRO A 167 11.86 3.08 5.18
CA PRO A 167 13.28 2.71 5.22
C PRO A 167 13.71 2.46 6.66
N ALA A 168 14.55 1.44 6.88
CA ALA A 168 15.07 1.14 8.22
C ALA A 168 15.73 2.39 8.82
N GLY A 169 15.22 2.87 9.96
CA GLY A 169 15.68 4.11 10.61
C GLY A 169 14.92 5.38 10.23
N SER A 170 13.85 5.28 9.41
CA SER A 170 12.93 6.38 9.15
C SER A 170 12.04 6.62 10.37
N GLY A 171 12.53 7.41 11.31
CA GLY A 171 11.69 7.99 12.34
C GLY A 171 10.73 8.99 11.72
N LEU A 172 9.48 8.60 11.50
CA LEU A 172 8.40 9.56 11.29
C LEU A 172 7.37 9.42 12.43
N LEU A 173 7.38 10.40 13.31
CA LEU A 173 6.45 10.56 14.43
C LEU A 173 5.05 10.91 13.89
N ALA A 174 4.14 9.94 13.87
CA ALA A 174 2.70 10.20 13.82
C ALA A 174 2.12 9.88 15.20
N ARG A 175 1.83 10.93 15.98
CA ARG A 175 1.15 10.82 17.27
C ARG A 175 -0.35 10.70 16.97
N ILE A 176 -0.98 9.60 17.39
CA ILE A 176 -2.44 9.51 17.48
C ILE A 176 -2.82 10.38 18.68
N ASP A 177 -3.22 11.63 18.43
CA ASP A 177 -3.91 12.41 19.45
C ASP A 177 -5.37 11.96 19.43
N ASP A 178 -5.68 10.91 20.19
CA ASP A 178 -7.06 10.61 20.57
C ASP A 178 -7.43 11.47 21.78
N THR A 179 -7.61 12.76 21.53
CA THR A 179 -8.38 13.62 22.41
C THR A 179 -9.51 14.27 21.62
N ALA A 180 -10.44 13.42 21.17
CA ALA A 180 -11.83 13.85 21.09
C ALA A 180 -12.38 14.06 22.51
N SER A 181 -11.92 15.11 23.20
CA SER A 181 -12.64 15.68 24.33
C SER A 181 -13.15 17.06 23.93
N ASP A 182 -14.26 17.06 23.20
CA ASP A 182 -15.23 18.16 23.28
C ASP A 182 -15.78 18.16 24.72
N ASP A 183 -15.03 18.78 25.65
CA ASP A 183 -15.58 19.17 26.95
C ASP A 183 -15.12 20.61 27.27
N PRO A 184 -15.99 21.63 27.13
CA PRO A 184 -15.62 23.00 27.42
C PRO A 184 -15.65 23.33 28.92
N LEU A 185 -15.73 22.35 29.83
CA LEU A 185 -15.83 22.62 31.27
C LEU A 185 -15.14 21.56 32.15
N LEU A 186 -13.81 21.59 32.27
CA LEU A 186 -13.11 21.04 33.43
C LEU A 186 -11.82 21.84 33.71
N ASP A 187 -12.02 23.02 34.26
CA ASP A 187 -11.02 23.69 35.08
C ASP A 187 -10.98 22.94 36.43
N THR A 188 -9.78 22.77 36.99
CA THR A 188 -9.39 22.34 38.36
C THR A 188 -8.80 20.94 38.59
N PHE A 189 -7.71 20.97 39.39
CA PHE A 189 -6.95 19.91 40.08
C PHE A 189 -5.75 19.34 39.28
N ASP A 190 -4.51 19.82 39.46
CA ASP A 190 -3.63 19.86 40.66
C ASP A 190 -3.15 18.45 41.08
N ASP A 191 -1.82 18.28 41.02
CA ASP A 191 -0.94 17.24 41.57
C ASP A 191 -1.21 15.73 41.32
N VAL A 192 -0.41 15.13 40.42
CA VAL A 192 0.19 13.80 40.61
C VAL A 192 1.61 13.80 39.99
N GLU A 193 2.64 13.88 40.84
CA GLU A 193 3.94 13.26 40.55
C GLU A 193 3.82 11.73 40.74
N ASP A 194 4.78 10.99 40.17
CA ASP A 194 4.96 9.53 40.14
C ASP A 194 4.49 8.90 38.81
N GLU A 195 5.21 8.00 38.15
CA GLU A 195 6.47 7.33 38.45
C GLU A 195 6.98 6.71 37.12
N ASP A 196 8.26 6.43 37.09
CA ASP A 196 8.98 5.61 36.11
C ASP A 196 8.19 4.37 35.66
N LEU A 197 7.81 4.32 34.37
CA LEU A 197 7.46 3.08 33.67
C LEU A 197 8.52 2.83 32.59
N GLY A 198 9.69 2.37 33.02
CA GLY A 198 10.21 1.05 32.69
C GLY A 198 10.21 0.68 31.20
N ASP A 199 11.42 0.52 30.68
CA ASP A 199 11.75 -0.12 29.41
C ASP A 199 10.84 -1.32 29.08
N ASP A 200 9.96 -1.12 28.11
CA ASP A 200 9.59 -2.15 27.14
C ASP A 200 9.41 -1.44 25.78
N PHE A 201 10.52 -1.34 25.05
CA PHE A 201 10.58 -0.90 23.67
C PHE A 201 9.87 -1.96 22.81
N LEU A 202 8.54 -1.89 22.78
CA LEU A 202 7.75 -2.54 21.75
C LEU A 202 7.59 -1.56 20.59
N ASP A 203 8.63 -1.51 19.76
CA ASP A 203 8.60 -0.87 18.45
C ASP A 203 7.59 -1.61 17.57
N TYR A 204 6.36 -1.11 17.52
CA TYR A 204 5.42 -1.44 16.47
C TYR A 204 5.22 -0.21 15.58
N LEU A 205 5.65 -0.35 14.34
CA LEU A 205 5.49 0.62 13.26
C LEU A 205 4.00 0.97 13.05
N PRO A 206 3.67 2.19 12.64
CA PRO A 206 2.38 2.43 12.02
C PRO A 206 2.37 1.77 10.64
N LEU A 207 1.87 0.53 10.58
CA LEU A 207 1.18 0.07 9.39
C LEU A 207 -0.08 0.94 9.30
N ILE A 208 -0.14 1.87 8.34
CA ILE A 208 -1.36 2.66 8.10
C ILE A 208 -2.37 1.72 7.45
N MET A 209 -3.04 0.91 8.26
CA MET A 209 -4.19 0.15 7.82
C MET A 209 -5.43 0.99 8.02
N ARG A 210 -6.12 1.30 6.93
CA ARG A 210 -7.40 1.98 7.02
C ARG A 210 -8.49 0.95 7.24
N LYS A 211 -9.10 0.99 8.42
CA LYS A 211 -10.33 0.25 8.71
C LYS A 211 -11.48 0.88 7.93
N ASN A 212 -11.96 0.23 6.87
CA ASN A 212 -13.22 0.60 6.24
C ASN A 212 -14.38 -0.08 7.00
N ASN A 213 -15.31 0.74 7.53
CA ASN A 213 -16.53 0.28 8.20
C ASN A 213 -17.56 -0.23 7.18
#